data_AF-Q236G0-F1
#
_entry.id   AF-Q236G0-F1
#
_cell.length_a   1.000
_cell.length_b   1.000
_cell.length_c   1.000
_cell.angle_alpha   90.00
_cell.angle_beta   90.00
_cell.angle_gamma   90.00
#
_symmetry.space_group_name_H-M   'P 1'
#
loop_
_entity.id
_entity.type
_entity.pdbx_description
1 polymer ?
#
loop_
_entity_poly.entity_id
_entity_poly.type
_entity_poly.pdbx_seq_one_letter_code
_entity_poly.pdbx_strand_id
1 'polypeptide(L)'
;MIEVVSNIIGEQKGVNPIENQQIFNLISKSKHNLYKNILSAFKKHITECQDTFLMSFYENLSEDKWTFEHIKLRVTTNLAIFGRFNLKVKNFSKNRNLKKIFHYFLKNSEKIWLQDSKIKDKDYYIQQINLMVIAQERQILQNFTNCYNKQRRNSMKK
;
A
#
# COMPACT_ATOMS: atom_id res chain seq x y z
N MET A 1 21.76 -0.62 8.04
CA MET A 1 20.43 -1.27 8.01
C MET A 1 19.75 -0.93 6.67
N ILE A 2 20.30 -1.43 5.55
CA ILE A 2 19.99 -0.97 4.18
C ILE A 2 19.93 -2.15 3.17
N GLU A 3 20.64 -3.26 3.43
CA GLU A 3 20.96 -4.26 2.40
C GLU A 3 19.77 -4.97 1.76
N VAL A 4 18.73 -5.34 2.51
CA VAL A 4 17.66 -6.19 1.95
C VAL A 4 16.79 -5.44 0.93
N VAL A 5 16.52 -4.15 1.17
CA VAL A 5 15.71 -3.34 0.24
C VAL A 5 16.56 -2.87 -0.94
N SER A 6 17.85 -2.55 -0.72
CA SER A 6 18.79 -2.26 -1.81
C SER A 6 18.97 -3.44 -2.76
N ASN A 7 19.00 -4.68 -2.26
CA ASN A 7 19.15 -5.87 -3.10
C ASN A 7 17.91 -6.14 -3.97
N ILE A 8 16.69 -5.97 -3.44
CA ILE A 8 15.44 -6.15 -4.22
C ILE A 8 15.30 -5.11 -5.34
N ILE A 9 15.81 -3.91 -5.09
CA ILE A 9 15.72 -2.78 -6.02
C ILE A 9 16.84 -2.83 -7.07
N GLY A 10 18.03 -3.32 -6.71
CA GLY A 10 19.20 -3.43 -7.60
C GLY A 10 19.07 -4.48 -8.71
N GLU A 11 18.19 -5.47 -8.56
CA GLU A 11 18.04 -6.58 -9.51
C GLU A 11 17.00 -6.33 -10.63
N GLN A 12 16.29 -5.20 -10.60
CA GLN A 12 15.27 -4.91 -11.64
C GLN A 12 15.91 -4.31 -12.89
N LYS A 13 16.13 -5.14 -13.92
CA LYS A 13 16.64 -4.73 -15.24
C LYS A 13 15.72 -3.66 -15.87
N GLY A 14 16.28 -2.51 -16.25
CA GLY A 14 15.60 -1.47 -17.04
C GLY A 14 14.98 -0.30 -16.26
N VAL A 15 15.25 -0.18 -14.96
CA VAL A 15 14.61 0.83 -14.10
C VAL A 15 15.56 1.99 -13.77
N ASN A 16 15.05 3.24 -13.83
CA ASN A 16 15.80 4.44 -13.47
C ASN A 16 16.19 4.44 -11.97
N PRO A 17 17.49 4.54 -11.62
CA PRO A 17 17.96 4.58 -10.22
C PRO A 17 17.30 5.67 -9.36
N ILE A 18 16.93 6.81 -9.97
CA ILE A 18 16.30 7.94 -9.27
C ILE A 18 14.88 7.58 -8.81
N GLU A 19 14.10 6.92 -9.66
CA GLU A 19 12.73 6.53 -9.35
C GLU A 19 12.70 5.47 -8.25
N ASN A 20 13.64 4.52 -8.31
CA ASN A 20 13.84 3.54 -7.26
C ASN A 20 14.19 4.19 -5.91
N GLN A 21 15.05 5.23 -5.92
CA GLN A 21 15.34 6.02 -4.72
C GLN A 21 14.11 6.79 -4.23
N GLN A 22 13.27 7.32 -5.12
CA GLN A 22 12.02 8.01 -4.77
C GLN A 22 11.02 7.05 -4.13
N ILE A 23 10.83 5.85 -4.70
CA ILE A 23 10.00 4.79 -4.12
C ILE A 23 10.54 4.38 -2.75
N PHE A 24 11.86 4.24 -2.61
CA PHE A 24 12.47 3.94 -1.32
C PHE A 24 12.21 5.04 -0.28
N ASN A 25 12.40 6.31 -0.67
CA ASN A 25 12.18 7.47 0.19
C ASN A 25 10.71 7.60 0.62
N LEU A 26 9.78 7.34 -0.30
CA LEU A 26 8.35 7.23 -0.05
C LEU A 26 8.11 6.20 1.06
N ILE A 27 8.43 4.93 0.83
CA ILE A 27 8.05 3.85 1.77
C ILE A 27 8.79 3.96 3.12
N SER A 28 10.00 4.54 3.13
CA SER A 28 10.76 4.82 4.35
C SER A 28 10.08 5.88 5.24
N LYS A 29 9.33 6.81 4.65
CA LYS A 29 8.62 7.91 5.34
C LYS A 29 7.25 7.51 5.91
N SER A 30 7.08 6.24 6.29
CA SER A 30 5.84 5.60 6.79
C SER A 30 5.02 6.32 7.90
N LYS A 31 5.53 7.41 8.47
CA LYS A 31 4.83 8.26 9.47
C LYS A 31 4.10 9.46 8.86
N HIS A 32 4.22 9.73 7.56
CA HIS A 32 3.56 10.87 6.92
C HIS A 32 2.04 10.77 6.93
N ASN A 33 1.37 11.90 7.14
CA ASN A 33 -0.08 12.04 7.07
C ASN A 33 -0.66 11.55 5.74
N LEU A 34 0.12 11.67 4.66
CA LEU A 34 -0.22 11.15 3.33
C LEU A 34 -0.68 9.70 3.35
N TYR A 35 0.07 8.83 4.04
CA TYR A 35 -0.23 7.41 4.11
C TYR A 35 -1.46 7.08 4.94
N LYS A 36 -1.63 7.82 6.06
CA LYS A 36 -2.83 7.71 6.88
C LYS A 36 -4.06 8.10 6.06
N ASN A 37 -3.95 9.16 5.26
CA ASN A 37 -5.03 9.65 4.42
C ASN A 37 -5.36 8.66 3.30
N ILE A 38 -4.37 8.08 2.62
CA ILE A 38 -4.59 7.04 1.59
C ILE A 38 -5.31 5.82 2.18
N LEU A 39 -4.86 5.30 3.33
CA LEU A 39 -5.50 4.14 3.94
C LEU A 39 -6.88 4.46 4.52
N SER A 40 -7.07 5.66 5.05
CA SER A 40 -8.37 6.14 5.53
C SER A 40 -9.36 6.27 4.38
N ALA A 41 -8.93 6.87 3.25
CA ALA A 41 -9.71 6.98 2.04
C ALA A 41 -10.04 5.61 1.45
N PHE A 42 -9.10 4.67 1.42
CA PHE A 42 -9.36 3.31 0.98
C PHE A 42 -10.40 2.60 1.86
N LYS A 43 -10.27 2.75 3.19
CA LYS A 43 -11.26 2.21 4.13
C LYS A 43 -12.64 2.79 3.81
N LYS A 44 -12.73 4.11 3.77
CA LYS A 44 -13.96 4.86 3.55
C LYS A 44 -14.63 4.42 2.25
N HIS A 45 -13.86 4.39 1.16
CA HIS A 45 -14.28 3.95 -0.15
C HIS A 45 -14.95 2.57 -0.12
N ILE A 46 -14.33 1.59 0.55
CA ILE A 46 -14.89 0.25 0.65
C ILE A 46 -16.09 0.20 1.62
N THR A 47 -16.02 0.87 2.76
CA THR A 47 -17.07 0.76 3.79
C THR A 47 -18.35 1.50 3.43
N GLU A 48 -18.23 2.59 2.68
CA GLU A 48 -19.32 3.49 2.27
C GLU A 48 -19.72 3.30 0.80
N CYS A 49 -19.11 2.35 0.08
CA CYS A 49 -19.54 2.00 -1.27
C CYS A 49 -21.02 1.60 -1.23
N GLN A 50 -21.83 2.21 -2.10
CA GLN A 50 -23.24 1.86 -2.34
C GLN A 50 -23.51 1.50 -3.79
N ASP A 51 -22.53 1.72 -4.68
CA ASP A 51 -22.61 1.39 -6.09
C ASP A 51 -22.51 -0.13 -6.28
N THR A 52 -23.63 -0.75 -6.63
CA THR A 52 -23.75 -2.20 -6.82
C THR A 52 -22.88 -2.72 -7.96
N PHE A 53 -22.69 -1.94 -9.04
CA PHE A 53 -21.80 -2.31 -10.13
C PHE A 53 -20.36 -2.36 -9.63
N LEU A 54 -19.95 -1.35 -8.86
CA LEU A 54 -18.60 -1.30 -8.30
C LEU A 54 -18.36 -2.40 -7.25
N MET A 55 -19.37 -2.73 -6.45
CA MET A 55 -19.32 -3.88 -5.53
C MET A 55 -19.07 -5.18 -6.28
N SER A 56 -19.89 -5.50 -7.29
CA SER A 56 -19.73 -6.71 -8.10
C SER A 56 -18.39 -6.73 -8.85
N PHE A 57 -17.93 -5.56 -9.32
CA PHE A 57 -16.60 -5.42 -9.90
C PHE A 57 -15.51 -5.84 -8.89
N TYR A 58 -15.60 -5.42 -7.63
CA TYR A 58 -14.63 -5.82 -6.60
C TYR A 58 -14.69 -7.30 -6.23
N GLU A 59 -15.87 -7.90 -6.19
CA GLU A 59 -16.03 -9.35 -5.99
C GLU A 59 -15.30 -10.13 -7.09
N ASN A 60 -15.43 -9.69 -8.35
CA ASN A 60 -14.73 -10.29 -9.50
C ASN A 60 -13.21 -10.10 -9.47
N LEU A 61 -12.71 -9.07 -8.78
CA LEU A 61 -11.27 -8.88 -8.58
C LEU A 61 -10.69 -9.79 -7.48
N SER A 62 -11.52 -10.35 -6.61
CA SER A 62 -11.11 -11.30 -5.58
C SER A 62 -10.87 -12.68 -6.20
N GLU A 63 -9.69 -13.26 -5.97
CA GLU A 63 -9.35 -14.60 -6.48
C GLU A 63 -10.27 -15.69 -5.90
N ASP A 64 -10.54 -15.63 -4.60
CA ASP A 64 -11.42 -16.57 -3.89
C ASP A 64 -12.91 -16.21 -4.02
N LYS A 65 -13.28 -15.31 -4.94
CA LYS A 65 -14.66 -14.83 -5.15
C LYS A 65 -15.34 -14.37 -3.85
N TRP A 66 -14.62 -13.59 -3.04
CA TRP A 66 -15.20 -13.02 -1.83
C TRP A 66 -16.40 -12.15 -2.17
N THR A 67 -17.45 -12.26 -1.36
CA THR A 67 -18.54 -11.29 -1.37
C THR A 67 -18.05 -9.92 -0.93
N PHE A 68 -18.74 -8.87 -1.35
CA PHE A 68 -18.36 -7.50 -1.03
C PHE A 68 -18.37 -7.24 0.49
N GLU A 69 -19.32 -7.82 1.22
CA GLU A 69 -19.35 -7.76 2.68
C GLU A 69 -18.12 -8.42 3.32
N HIS A 70 -17.64 -9.54 2.76
CA HIS A 70 -16.41 -10.15 3.22
C HIS A 70 -15.19 -9.29 2.92
N ILE A 71 -15.12 -8.67 1.73
CA ILE A 71 -14.08 -7.71 1.37
C ILE A 71 -14.07 -6.53 2.36
N LYS A 72 -15.22 -5.94 2.64
CA LYS A 72 -15.41 -4.83 3.57
C LYS A 72 -14.96 -5.19 4.99
N LEU A 73 -15.36 -6.36 5.49
CA LEU A 73 -14.93 -6.88 6.78
C LEU A 73 -13.41 -7.04 6.85
N ARG A 74 -12.80 -7.60 5.79
CA ARG A 74 -11.36 -7.85 5.72
C ARG A 74 -10.54 -6.58 5.61
N VAL A 75 -10.99 -5.60 4.82
CA VAL A 75 -10.34 -4.28 4.74
C VAL A 75 -10.35 -3.60 6.10
N THR A 76 -11.50 -3.57 6.76
CA THR A 76 -11.66 -2.95 8.09
C THR A 76 -10.78 -3.64 9.14
N THR A 77 -10.83 -4.97 9.19
CA THR A 77 -10.07 -5.78 10.14
C THR A 77 -8.56 -5.66 9.90
N ASN A 78 -8.09 -5.74 8.66
CA ASN A 78 -6.66 -5.63 8.35
C ASN A 78 -6.12 -4.24 8.72
N LEU A 79 -6.89 -3.18 8.49
CA LEU A 79 -6.50 -1.83 8.91
C LEU A 79 -6.44 -1.65 10.43
N ALA A 80 -7.24 -2.39 11.19
CA ALA A 80 -7.22 -2.36 12.65
C ALA A 80 -6.07 -3.18 13.25
N ILE A 81 -5.82 -4.39 12.71
CA ILE A 81 -4.83 -5.34 13.25
C ILE A 81 -3.40 -4.85 13.06
N PHE A 82 -3.05 -4.38 11.86
CA PHE A 82 -1.67 -4.02 11.58
C PHE A 82 -1.36 -2.63 12.14
N GLY A 83 -0.50 -2.51 13.16
CA GLY A 83 -0.20 -1.19 13.74
C GLY A 83 0.55 -0.25 12.77
N ARG A 84 1.53 -0.78 12.01
CA ARG A 84 2.42 0.03 11.15
C ARG A 84 1.88 0.15 9.73
N PHE A 85 1.99 1.35 9.15
CA PHE A 85 1.58 1.62 7.76
C PHE A 85 2.18 0.62 6.76
N ASN A 86 3.49 0.39 6.81
CA ASN A 86 4.17 -0.51 5.89
C ASN A 86 3.62 -1.94 5.97
N LEU A 87 3.16 -2.39 7.15
CA LEU A 87 2.53 -3.70 7.32
C LEU A 87 1.11 -3.73 6.72
N LYS A 88 0.34 -2.64 6.86
CA LYS A 88 -0.98 -2.48 6.23
C LYS A 88 -0.86 -2.55 4.71
N VAL A 89 0.04 -1.75 4.12
CA VAL A 89 0.24 -1.73 2.66
C VAL A 89 0.80 -3.05 2.15
N LYS A 90 1.77 -3.65 2.85
CA LYS A 90 2.27 -4.98 2.50
C LYS A 90 1.13 -6.01 2.51
N ASN A 91 0.26 -5.98 3.51
CA ASN A 91 -0.89 -6.88 3.60
C ASN A 91 -1.81 -6.72 2.38
N PHE A 92 -2.23 -5.49 2.04
CA PHE A 92 -3.08 -5.27 0.87
C PHE A 92 -2.38 -5.62 -0.44
N SER A 93 -1.09 -5.33 -0.56
CA SER A 93 -0.31 -5.58 -1.77
C SER A 93 -0.02 -7.07 -2.00
N LYS A 94 -0.01 -7.88 -0.93
CA LYS A 94 0.30 -9.32 -0.98
C LYS A 94 -0.94 -10.21 -0.94
N ASN A 95 -2.03 -9.76 -0.31
CA ASN A 95 -3.25 -10.55 -0.20
C ASN A 95 -3.89 -10.74 -1.58
N ARG A 96 -4.00 -11.99 -2.04
CA ARG A 96 -4.53 -12.33 -3.37
C ARG A 96 -5.93 -11.77 -3.65
N ASN A 97 -6.77 -11.64 -2.62
CA ASN A 97 -8.14 -11.14 -2.75
C ASN A 97 -8.23 -9.61 -2.69
N LEU A 98 -7.25 -8.93 -2.07
CA LEU A 98 -7.28 -7.48 -1.89
C LEU A 98 -6.29 -6.73 -2.78
N LYS A 99 -5.27 -7.40 -3.32
CA LYS A 99 -4.20 -6.77 -4.13
C LYS A 99 -4.76 -6.02 -5.33
N LYS A 100 -5.63 -6.66 -6.11
CA LYS A 100 -6.22 -6.05 -7.31
C LYS A 100 -7.17 -4.90 -6.95
N ILE A 101 -7.96 -5.07 -5.88
CA ILE A 101 -8.88 -4.04 -5.36
C ILE A 101 -8.11 -2.79 -4.90
N PHE A 102 -7.06 -2.99 -4.11
CA PHE A 102 -6.22 -1.90 -3.63
C PHE A 102 -5.48 -1.22 -4.80
N HIS A 103 -4.99 -1.99 -5.78
CA HIS A 103 -4.39 -1.43 -6.99
C HIS A 103 -5.34 -0.53 -7.77
N TYR A 104 -6.57 -1.00 -7.97
CA TYR A 104 -7.61 -0.25 -8.63
C TYR A 104 -7.90 1.07 -7.90
N PHE A 105 -8.02 1.02 -6.57
CA PHE A 105 -8.22 2.22 -5.76
C PHE A 105 -7.08 3.23 -5.95
N LEU A 106 -5.81 2.78 -5.92
CA LEU A 106 -4.67 3.68 -6.11
C LEU A 106 -4.67 4.33 -7.50
N LYS A 107 -4.90 3.54 -8.56
CA LYS A 107 -4.96 4.04 -9.95
C LYS A 107 -6.08 5.05 -10.20
N ASN A 108 -7.18 4.92 -9.48
CA ASN A 108 -8.35 5.79 -9.63
C ASN A 108 -8.50 6.78 -8.46
N SER A 109 -7.47 6.91 -7.63
CA SER A 109 -7.49 7.67 -6.38
C SER A 109 -7.90 9.14 -6.58
N GLU A 110 -7.50 9.72 -7.70
CA GLU A 110 -7.84 11.10 -8.02
C GLU A 110 -9.35 11.32 -8.05
N LYS A 111 -10.06 10.51 -8.85
CA LYS A 111 -11.53 10.56 -9.00
C LYS A 111 -12.26 10.01 -7.78
N ILE A 112 -11.69 8.98 -7.13
CA ILE A 112 -12.36 8.30 -6.01
C ILE A 112 -12.41 9.17 -4.76
N TRP A 113 -11.35 9.94 -4.46
CA TRP A 113 -11.32 10.68 -3.19
C TRP A 113 -10.50 11.97 -3.21
N LEU A 114 -9.48 12.10 -4.07
CA LEU A 114 -8.55 13.22 -3.94
C LEU A 114 -9.17 14.55 -4.39
N GLN A 115 -9.92 14.54 -5.50
CA GLN A 115 -10.61 15.72 -6.03
C GLN A 115 -11.58 16.31 -4.99
N ASP A 116 -12.35 15.45 -4.32
CA ASP A 116 -13.33 15.84 -3.31
C ASP A 116 -12.75 16.03 -1.90
N SER A 117 -11.44 15.79 -1.72
CA SER A 117 -10.78 15.95 -0.43
C SER A 117 -10.44 17.41 -0.12
N LYS A 118 -10.35 17.73 1.18
CA LYS A 118 -9.86 19.02 1.71
C LYS A 118 -8.32 19.15 1.68
N ILE A 119 -7.62 18.23 1.00
CA ILE A 119 -6.15 18.28 0.90
C ILE A 119 -5.75 19.49 0.04
N LYS A 120 -4.84 20.31 0.56
CA LYS A 120 -4.33 21.50 -0.14
C LYS A 120 -3.41 21.13 -1.30
N ASP A 121 -2.41 20.28 -1.03
CA ASP A 121 -1.39 19.90 -2.01
C ASP A 121 -1.77 18.58 -2.70
N LYS A 122 -2.72 18.64 -3.63
CA LYS A 122 -3.22 17.47 -4.35
C LYS A 122 -2.16 16.91 -5.31
N ASP A 123 -1.36 17.78 -5.93
CA ASP A 123 -0.31 17.38 -6.88
C ASP A 123 0.75 16.51 -6.21
N TYR A 124 1.19 16.88 -5.01
CA TYR A 124 2.09 16.03 -4.23
C TYR A 124 1.48 14.66 -3.95
N TYR A 125 0.19 14.58 -3.59
CA TYR A 125 -0.49 13.30 -3.37
C TYR A 125 -0.55 12.45 -4.64
N ILE A 126 -0.88 13.05 -5.78
CA ILE A 126 -0.89 12.36 -7.09
C ILE A 126 0.48 11.76 -7.36
N GLN A 127 1.55 12.55 -7.22
CA GLN A 127 2.92 12.08 -7.42
C GLN A 127 3.26 10.90 -6.50
N GLN A 128 2.94 11.00 -5.20
CA GLN A 128 3.25 9.93 -4.24
C GLN A 128 2.41 8.67 -4.49
N ILE A 129 1.14 8.81 -4.88
CA ILE A 129 0.27 7.66 -5.20
C ILE A 129 0.76 6.99 -6.48
N ASN A 130 1.17 7.74 -7.50
CA ASN A 130 1.76 7.20 -8.72
C ASN A 130 3.01 6.37 -8.41
N LEU A 131 3.88 6.85 -7.52
CA LEU A 131 5.03 6.06 -7.05
C LEU A 131 4.58 4.78 -6.32
N MET A 132 3.48 4.81 -5.55
CA MET A 132 2.92 3.59 -4.92
C MET A 132 2.39 2.60 -5.96
N VAL A 133 1.72 3.08 -7.02
CA VAL A 133 1.23 2.25 -8.13
C VAL A 133 2.40 1.55 -8.81
N ILE A 134 3.45 2.28 -9.16
CA ILE A 134 4.67 1.73 -9.77
C ILE A 134 5.32 0.70 -8.84
N ALA A 135 5.44 1.02 -7.55
CA ALA A 135 5.99 0.11 -6.56
C ALA A 135 5.16 -1.17 -6.40
N GLN A 136 3.84 -1.09 -6.57
CA GLN A 136 2.95 -2.25 -6.54
C GLN A 136 3.13 -3.15 -7.76
N GLU A 137 3.20 -2.55 -8.95
CA GLU A 137 3.39 -3.26 -10.23
C GLU A 137 4.74 -3.97 -10.28
N ARG A 138 5.78 -3.34 -9.73
CA ARG A 138 7.12 -3.91 -9.56
C ARG A 138 7.26 -4.86 -8.37
N GLN A 139 6.15 -5.15 -7.68
CA GLN A 139 6.09 -6.01 -6.49
C GLN A 139 6.98 -5.56 -5.32
N ILE A 140 7.48 -4.32 -5.34
CA ILE A 140 8.32 -3.74 -4.28
C ILE A 140 7.53 -3.66 -2.97
N LEU A 141 6.26 -3.26 -3.00
CA LEU A 141 5.40 -3.17 -1.81
C LEU A 141 5.17 -4.53 -1.12
N GLN A 142 5.20 -5.63 -1.87
CA GLN A 142 5.00 -6.99 -1.33
C GLN A 142 6.23 -7.47 -0.55
N ASN A 143 7.41 -7.05 -1.02
CA ASN A 143 8.71 -7.42 -0.47
C ASN A 143 9.23 -6.39 0.54
N PHE A 144 8.51 -5.28 0.72
CA PHE A 144 8.87 -4.26 1.68
C PHE A 144 8.62 -4.72 3.12
N THR A 145 9.62 -5.34 3.70
CA THR A 145 9.78 -5.44 5.14
C THR A 145 10.89 -4.49 5.53
N ASN A 146 10.56 -3.41 6.24
CA ASN A 146 11.53 -2.84 7.17
C ASN A 146 11.78 -3.91 8.23
N CYS A 147 12.66 -4.87 7.90
CA CYS A 147 13.26 -5.78 8.84
C CYS A 147 14.03 -4.88 9.78
N TYR A 148 13.41 -4.55 10.90
CA TYR A 148 14.12 -4.12 12.08
C TYR A 148 15.07 -5.28 12.38
N ASN A 149 16.30 -5.23 11.88
CA ASN A 149 17.35 -6.10 12.37
C ASN A 149 17.58 -5.62 13.80
N LYS A 150 16.79 -6.15 14.74
CA LYS A 150 17.11 -6.06 16.16
C LYS A 150 18.48 -6.72 16.25
N GLN A 151 19.54 -5.91 16.29
CA GLN A 151 20.86 -6.41 16.63
C GLN A 151 20.67 -7.19 17.93
N ARG A 152 20.70 -8.52 17.88
CA ARG A 152 20.91 -9.32 19.08
C ARG A 152 22.29 -8.88 19.53
N ARG A 153 22.35 -7.94 20.48
CA ARG A 153 23.56 -7.78 21.30
C ARG A 153 23.71 -9.15 21.93
N ASN A 154 24.68 -9.92 21.45
CA ASN A 154 25.17 -11.08 22.16
C ASN A 154 25.72 -10.55 23.49
N SER A 155 24.86 -10.50 24.50
CA SER A 155 25.27 -10.45 25.90
C SER A 155 25.85 -11.82 26.24
N MET A 156 27.01 -12.11 25.67
CA MET A 156 27.92 -13.14 26.14
C MET A 156 29.29 -12.48 26.26
N LYS A 157 29.45 -11.77 27.37
CA LYS A 157 30.74 -11.62 28.04
C LYS A 157 30.52 -12.03 29.49
N LYS A 158 30.88 -13.27 29.79
CA LYS A 158 31.54 -13.66 31.03
C LYS A 158 32.71 -14.52 30.61
#